data_AF-A0A7V6SHA6-F1
#
_entry.id   AF-A0A7V6SHA6-F1
#
_cell.length_a   1.000
_cell.length_b   1.000
_cell.length_c   1.000
_cell.angle_alpha   90.00
_cell.angle_beta   90.00
_cell.angle_gamma   90.00
#
_symmetry.space_group_name_H-M   'P 1'
#
loop_
_entity.id
_entity.type
_entity.pdbx_description
1 polymer ?
#
loop_
_entity_poly.entity_id
_entity_poly.type
_entity_poly.pdbx_seq_one_letter_code
_entity_poly.pdbx_strand_id
1 'polypeptide(L)'
;EVDLQVVVLNDAGGAIFETLEPGALGRADTMARATFERLFATPQQADLAALAAGLDASHVAVDGRTQEGREELREVLARPITGRSVVEVRLGREGLADVVAARREAAGRAVHSEHPETMA
;
A
#
# COMPACT_ATOMS: atom_id res chain seq x y z
N GLU A 1 9.54 17.50 -22.76
CA GLU A 1 9.17 16.23 -22.10
C GLU A 1 8.23 16.56 -20.93
N VAL A 2 7.41 15.61 -20.43
CA VAL A 2 6.51 15.87 -19.30
C VAL A 2 7.20 15.43 -18.01
N ASP A 3 7.13 16.27 -16.98
CA ASP A 3 7.59 15.93 -15.64
C ASP A 3 6.49 15.13 -14.92
N LEU A 4 6.74 13.84 -14.68
CA LEU A 4 5.81 12.91 -14.04
C LEU A 4 6.54 11.91 -13.16
N GLN A 5 6.11 11.78 -11.91
CA GLN A 5 6.56 10.74 -11.00
C GLN A 5 5.39 9.83 -10.63
N VAL A 6 5.49 8.55 -10.96
CA VAL A 6 4.51 7.52 -10.60
C VAL A 6 5.01 6.81 -9.34
N VAL A 7 4.27 6.94 -8.24
CA VAL A 7 4.58 6.21 -7.00
C VAL A 7 3.74 4.93 -6.98
N VAL A 8 4.40 3.77 -7.03
CA VAL A 8 3.75 2.46 -7.00
C VAL A 8 3.89 1.88 -5.60
N LEU A 9 2.77 1.79 -4.90
CA LEU A 9 2.69 1.05 -3.64
C LEU A 9 2.60 -0.45 -3.97
N ASN A 10 3.73 -1.14 -3.91
CA ASN A 10 3.85 -2.53 -4.31
C ASN A 10 3.76 -3.44 -3.09
N ASP A 11 2.54 -3.90 -2.79
CA ASP A 11 2.24 -4.92 -1.79
C ASP A 11 2.18 -6.34 -2.38
N ALA A 12 2.64 -6.50 -3.63
CA ALA A 12 2.62 -7.72 -4.42
C ALA A 12 1.23 -8.30 -4.71
N GLY A 13 0.14 -7.52 -4.68
CA GLY A 13 -1.17 -7.99 -5.14
C GLY A 13 -2.35 -7.11 -4.72
N GLY A 14 -3.40 -7.74 -4.21
CA GLY A 14 -4.62 -7.08 -3.72
C GLY A 14 -4.68 -7.03 -2.20
N ALA A 15 -3.75 -6.34 -1.52
CA ALA A 15 -3.72 -6.35 -0.05
C ALA A 15 -4.97 -5.75 0.60
N ILE A 16 -5.71 -4.88 -0.10
CA ILE A 16 -6.99 -4.34 0.39
C ILE A 16 -7.98 -5.44 0.80
N PHE A 17 -7.97 -6.60 0.15
CA PHE A 17 -8.89 -7.69 0.46
C PHE A 17 -8.61 -8.34 1.83
N GLU A 18 -7.43 -8.12 2.42
CA GLU A 18 -7.15 -8.52 3.81
C GLU A 18 -8.05 -7.79 4.81
N THR A 19 -8.50 -6.58 4.44
CA THR A 19 -9.32 -5.68 5.27
C THR A 19 -10.82 -5.92 5.14
N LEU A 20 -11.22 -6.83 4.25
CA LEU A 20 -12.62 -7.15 3.92
C LEU A 20 -13.00 -8.56 4.42
N GLU A 21 -14.26 -8.92 4.26
CA GLU A 21 -14.81 -10.23 4.65
C GLU A 21 -14.05 -11.41 4.02
N PRO A 22 -13.61 -11.37 2.74
CA PRO A 22 -12.77 -12.42 2.16
C PRO A 22 -11.46 -12.63 2.92
N GLY A 23 -10.84 -11.56 3.40
CA GLY A 23 -9.61 -11.62 4.21
C GLY A 23 -9.84 -12.38 5.51
N ALA A 24 -10.94 -12.08 6.20
CA ALA A 24 -11.34 -12.77 7.42
C ALA A 24 -11.62 -14.25 7.19
N LEU A 25 -12.40 -14.59 6.16
CA LEU A 25 -12.70 -15.97 5.79
C LEU A 25 -11.44 -16.76 5.44
N GLY A 26 -10.50 -16.15 4.71
CA GLY A 26 -9.27 -16.81 4.34
C GLY A 26 -8.32 -17.10 5.51
N ARG A 27 -8.57 -16.56 6.71
CA ARG A 27 -7.81 -16.89 7.95
C ARG A 27 -8.40 -18.09 8.71
N ALA A 28 -9.51 -18.67 8.26
CA ALA A 28 -10.18 -19.77 8.97
C ALA A 28 -9.35 -21.06 8.97
N ASP A 29 -8.76 -21.41 7.83
CA ASP A 29 -7.90 -22.59 7.67
C ASP A 29 -7.01 -22.46 6.42
N THR A 30 -6.13 -23.45 6.21
CA THR A 30 -5.17 -23.48 5.10
C THR A 30 -5.83 -23.49 3.71
N MET A 31 -6.96 -24.18 3.54
CA MET A 31 -7.67 -24.26 2.25
C MET A 31 -8.37 -22.94 1.93
N ALA A 32 -8.99 -22.33 2.94
CA ALA A 32 -9.54 -20.98 2.84
C ALA A 32 -8.43 -19.97 2.49
N ARG A 33 -7.24 -20.09 3.11
CA ARG A 33 -6.10 -19.23 2.80
C ARG A 33 -5.65 -19.37 1.35
N ALA A 34 -5.46 -20.60 0.87
CA ALA A 34 -5.07 -20.87 -0.50
C ALA A 34 -6.10 -20.34 -1.53
N THR A 35 -7.38 -20.46 -1.22
CA THR A 35 -8.46 -19.91 -2.04
C THR A 35 -8.40 -18.39 -2.09
N PHE A 36 -8.15 -17.75 -0.95
CA PHE A 36 -7.98 -16.30 -0.89
C PHE A 36 -6.78 -15.81 -1.70
N GLU A 37 -5.61 -16.45 -1.57
CA GLU A 37 -4.42 -16.05 -2.32
C GLU A 37 -4.68 -16.09 -3.83
N ARG A 38 -5.40 -17.11 -4.31
CA ARG A 38 -5.70 -17.26 -5.74
C ARG A 38 -6.74 -16.26 -6.26
N LEU A 39 -7.79 -15.98 -5.49
CA LEU A 39 -8.95 -15.22 -5.98
C LEU A 39 -8.94 -13.73 -5.62
N PHE A 40 -8.30 -13.37 -4.50
CA PHE A 40 -8.36 -12.02 -3.96
C PHE A 40 -6.98 -11.40 -3.84
N ALA A 41 -6.03 -12.08 -3.19
CA ALA A 41 -4.70 -11.53 -3.00
C ALA A 41 -3.93 -11.45 -4.33
N THR A 42 -4.19 -12.40 -5.24
CA THR A 42 -3.69 -12.45 -6.63
C THR A 42 -2.22 -12.05 -6.76
N PRO A 43 -1.29 -12.78 -6.10
CA PRO A 43 0.09 -12.34 -5.99
C PRO A 43 0.75 -12.17 -7.37
N GLN A 44 1.43 -11.04 -7.57
CA GLN A 44 2.12 -10.70 -8.81
C GLN A 44 3.63 -10.53 -8.60
N GLN A 45 4.43 -10.81 -9.63
CA GLN A 45 5.88 -10.64 -9.64
C GLN A 45 6.31 -9.86 -10.89
N ALA A 46 5.92 -8.59 -10.97
CA ALA A 46 6.29 -7.72 -12.09
C ALA A 46 7.65 -7.06 -11.83
N ASP A 47 8.51 -7.05 -12.86
CA ASP A 47 9.75 -6.27 -12.85
C ASP A 47 9.44 -4.81 -13.27
N LEU A 48 9.15 -3.97 -12.29
CA LEU A 48 8.82 -2.57 -12.53
C LEU A 48 10.00 -1.74 -13.04
N ALA A 49 11.24 -2.16 -12.74
CA ALA A 49 12.44 -1.50 -13.25
C ALA A 49 12.54 -1.72 -14.77
N ALA A 50 12.35 -2.96 -15.23
CA ALA A 50 12.34 -3.28 -16.65
C ALA A 50 11.20 -2.58 -17.41
N LEU A 51 10.00 -2.51 -16.82
CA LEU A 51 8.86 -1.82 -17.42
C LEU A 51 9.10 -0.30 -17.52
N ALA A 52 9.67 0.32 -16.48
CA ALA A 52 10.03 1.73 -16.49
C ALA A 52 11.09 2.03 -17.57
N ALA A 53 12.13 1.19 -17.67
CA ALA A 53 13.17 1.32 -18.68
C ALA A 53 12.60 1.23 -20.11
N GLY A 54 11.63 0.33 -20.35
CA GLY A 54 10.93 0.22 -21.64
C GLY A 54 10.12 1.46 -22.03
N LEU A 55 9.82 2.33 -21.07
CA LEU A 55 9.07 3.58 -21.25
C LEU A 55 9.98 4.83 -21.16
N ASP A 56 11.30 4.65 -21.16
CA ASP A 56 12.28 5.72 -20.97
C ASP A 56 11.99 6.53 -19.68
N ALA A 57 11.68 5.81 -18.60
CA ALA A 57 11.46 6.37 -17.27
C ALA A 57 12.55 5.87 -16.31
N SER A 58 13.03 6.77 -15.46
CA SER A 58 13.91 6.40 -14.34
C SER A 58 13.13 5.57 -13.30
N HIS A 59 13.82 4.69 -12.59
CA HIS A 59 13.21 3.86 -11.54
C HIS A 59 14.05 3.91 -10.26
N VAL A 60 13.36 4.01 -9.13
CA VAL A 60 13.92 3.86 -7.78
C VAL A 60 13.00 2.93 -7.00
N ALA A 61 13.58 1.97 -6.28
CA ALA A 61 12.83 1.11 -5.37
C ALA A 61 13.29 1.32 -3.93
N VAL A 62 12.33 1.49 -3.03
CA VAL A 62 12.55 1.66 -1.59
C VAL A 62 11.76 0.61 -0.81
N ASP A 63 12.29 0.18 0.33
CA ASP A 63 11.58 -0.73 1.23
C ASP A 63 10.77 0.04 2.28
N GLY A 64 9.48 0.24 2.03
CA GLY A 64 8.60 0.98 2.95
C GLY A 64 8.39 0.31 4.30
N ARG A 65 8.79 -0.96 4.44
CA ARG A 65 8.68 -1.73 5.69
C ARG A 65 9.77 -1.32 6.68
N THR A 66 10.93 -0.86 6.21
CA THR A 66 12.06 -0.45 7.05
C THR A 66 12.00 1.03 7.40
N GLN A 67 12.69 1.43 8.46
CA GLN A 67 12.78 2.85 8.81
C GLN A 67 13.61 3.61 7.77
N GLU A 68 14.74 3.02 7.38
CA GLU A 68 15.68 3.56 6.41
C GLU A 68 15.00 3.76 5.06
N GLY A 69 14.21 2.79 4.58
CA GLY A 69 13.50 2.93 3.31
C GLY A 69 12.38 3.97 3.35
N ARG A 70 11.77 4.22 4.53
CA ARG A 70 10.85 5.36 4.71
C ARG A 70 11.58 6.69 4.72
N GLU A 71 12.82 6.76 5.20
CA GLU A 71 13.66 7.95 5.12
C GLU A 71 14.08 8.21 3.66
N GLU A 72 14.55 7.18 2.95
CA GLU A 72 14.87 7.24 1.52
C GLU A 72 13.65 7.70 0.69
N LEU A 73 12.46 7.17 0.96
CA LEU A 73 11.23 7.62 0.30
C LEU A 73 11.00 9.12 0.49
N ARG A 74 11.19 9.66 1.71
CA ARG A 74 11.03 11.09 1.97
C ARG A 74 12.04 11.90 1.17
N GLU A 75 13.28 11.44 1.07
CA GLU A 75 14.31 12.11 0.28
C GLU A 75 13.98 12.12 -1.22
N VAL A 76 13.50 10.99 -1.76
CA VAL A 76 13.09 10.88 -3.16
C VAL A 76 11.92 11.81 -3.46
N LEU A 77 10.90 11.83 -2.59
CA LEU A 77 9.70 12.68 -2.75
C LEU A 77 9.98 14.18 -2.56
N ALA A 78 11.07 14.55 -1.86
CA ALA A 78 11.46 15.93 -1.67
C ALA A 78 12.22 16.53 -2.86
N ARG A 79 12.72 15.70 -3.80
CA ARG A 79 13.44 16.16 -4.98
C ARG A 79 12.46 16.74 -6.01
N PRO A 80 12.85 17.79 -6.77
CA PRO A 80 12.07 18.24 -7.92
C PRO A 80 11.84 17.09 -8.91
N ILE A 81 10.62 17.01 -9.46
CA ILE A 81 10.29 16.02 -10.48
C ILE A 81 10.79 16.54 -11.83
N THR A 82 11.66 15.77 -12.49
CA THR A 82 12.20 16.08 -13.82
C THR A 82 12.12 14.84 -14.71
N GLY A 83 11.46 14.95 -15.86
CA GLY A 83 11.18 13.84 -16.76
C GLY A 83 10.24 12.80 -16.15
N ARG A 84 10.22 11.59 -16.74
CA ARG A 84 9.41 10.46 -16.26
C ARG A 84 10.19 9.65 -15.23
N SER A 85 9.54 9.33 -14.12
CA SER A 85 10.11 8.48 -13.07
C SER A 85 9.06 7.57 -12.44
N VAL A 86 9.51 6.43 -11.94
CA VAL A 86 8.75 5.47 -11.16
C VAL A 86 9.44 5.29 -9.82
N VAL A 87 8.70 5.49 -8.72
CA VAL A 87 9.14 5.19 -7.37
C VAL A 87 8.35 3.98 -6.88
N GLU A 88 8.99 2.83 -6.83
CA GLU A 88 8.41 1.61 -6.27
C GLU A 88 8.61 1.60 -4.75
N VAL A 89 7.52 1.57 -4.00
CA VAL A 89 7.54 1.42 -2.54
C VAL A 89 7.09 0.01 -2.20
N ARG A 90 8.02 -0.84 -1.77
CA ARG A 90 7.69 -2.22 -1.37
C ARG A 90 7.02 -2.23 0.00
N LEU A 91 5.88 -2.92 0.08
CA LEU A 91 5.04 -3.00 1.26
C LEU A 91 4.79 -4.46 1.66
N GLY A 92 4.45 -4.67 2.92
CA GLY A 92 3.92 -5.94 3.42
C GLY A 92 2.40 -5.93 3.44
N ARG A 93 1.82 -7.13 3.47
CA ARG A 93 0.35 -7.32 3.62
C ARG A 93 -0.02 -7.73 5.04
N GLU A 94 0.97 -8.23 5.78
CA GLU A 94 0.83 -8.75 7.13
C GLU A 94 0.39 -7.63 8.09
N GLY A 95 -0.65 -7.91 8.88
CA GLY A 95 -1.17 -6.95 9.86
C GLY A 95 -1.89 -5.74 9.25
N LEU A 96 -2.07 -5.66 7.93
CA LEU A 96 -2.76 -4.53 7.29
C LEU A 96 -4.21 -4.38 7.80
N ALA A 97 -4.91 -5.51 7.97
CA ALA A 97 -6.27 -5.52 8.52
C ALA A 97 -6.33 -4.85 9.91
N ASP A 98 -5.38 -5.20 10.78
CA ASP A 98 -5.30 -4.66 12.15
C ASP A 98 -4.99 -3.17 12.15
N VAL A 99 -4.03 -2.75 11.31
CA VAL A 99 -3.67 -1.33 11.15
C VAL A 99 -4.88 -0.52 10.66
N VAL A 100 -5.59 -1.02 9.65
CA VAL A 100 -6.77 -0.34 9.09
C VAL A 100 -7.89 -0.26 10.12
N ALA A 101 -8.14 -1.33 10.87
CA ALA A 101 -9.14 -1.34 11.95
C ALA A 101 -8.80 -0.28 13.02
N ALA A 102 -7.56 -0.28 13.53
CA ALA A 102 -7.12 0.67 14.55
C ALA A 102 -7.22 2.13 14.07
N ARG A 103 -6.90 2.39 12.79
CA ARG A 103 -7.03 3.73 12.19
C ARG A 103 -8.49 4.17 12.08
N ARG A 104 -9.40 3.27 11.69
CA ARG A 104 -10.84 3.56 11.62
C ARG A 104 -11.41 3.87 13.01
N GLU A 105 -11.06 3.09 14.02
CA GLU A 105 -11.48 3.36 15.41
C GLU A 105 -10.97 4.71 15.92
N ALA A 106 -9.70 5.04 15.65
CA ALA A 106 -9.13 6.33 16.02
C ALA A 106 -9.84 7.50 15.35
N ALA A 107 -10.14 7.38 14.04
CA ALA A 107 -10.90 8.38 13.32
C ALA A 107 -12.34 8.55 13.87
N GLY A 108 -13.02 7.45 14.20
CA GLY A 108 -14.35 7.48 14.81
C GLY A 108 -14.36 8.20 16.16
N ARG A 109 -13.35 7.98 17.02
CA ARG A 109 -13.21 8.70 18.29
C ARG A 109 -13.00 10.20 18.10
N ALA A 110 -12.16 10.59 17.14
CA ALA A 110 -11.90 12.00 16.84
C ALA A 110 -13.19 12.73 16.40
N VAL A 111 -13.94 12.13 15.47
CA VAL A 111 -15.22 12.69 14.98
C VAL A 111 -16.23 12.84 16.12
N HIS A 112 -16.35 11.85 17.01
CA HIS A 112 -17.26 11.92 18.16
C HIS A 112 -16.84 12.98 19.18
N SER A 113 -15.54 13.16 19.43
CA SER A 113 -15.06 14.20 20.35
C SER A 113 -15.26 15.63 19.83
N GLU A 114 -15.33 15.82 18.51
CA GLU A 114 -15.57 17.13 17.88
C GLU A 114 -17.06 17.47 17.73
N HIS A 115 -17.94 16.46 17.79
CA HIS A 115 -19.41 16.64 17.74
C HIS A 115 -20.07 15.96 18.96
N PRO A 116 -19.92 16.49 20.18
CA PRO A 116 -20.72 16.06 21.31
C PRO A 116 -22.17 16.43 21.00
N GLU A 117 -23.02 15.45 20.72
CA GLU A 117 -24.39 15.68 20.28
C GLU A 117 -25.12 16.67 21.21
N THR A 118 -25.70 17.69 20.57
CA THR A 118 -26.85 18.47 21.03
C THR A 118 -28.01 17.51 21.34
N MET A 119 -27.94 16.82 22.47
CA MET A 119 -29.06 16.07 23.03
C MET A 119 -29.88 17.03 23.90
N ALA A 120 -30.89 17.63 23.29
CA ALA A 120 -32.03 18.27 23.95
C ALA A 120 -33.30 17.47 23.63
#